data_AF-A0A9Q3GCR7-F1
#
_entry.id   AF-A0A9Q3GCR7-F1
#
_cell.length_a   1.000
_cell.length_b   1.000
_cell.length_c   1.000
_cell.angle_alpha   90.00
_cell.angle_beta   90.00
_cell.angle_gamma   90.00
#
_symmetry.space_group_name_H-M   'P 1'
#
loop_
_entity.id
_entity.type
_entity.pdbx_description
1 polymer ?
#
loop_
_entity_poly.entity_id
_entity_poly.type
_entity_poly.pdbx_seq_one_letter_code
_entity_poly.pdbx_strand_id
1 'polypeptide(L)'
;MQSFLGFASYYRKHIKDFSHIAISLYRLCSKDVLFEITKEGRDSYERIKQDLTHAPVLILPDFELPFKLYIYSACSQGLGAALHQRQIVDVEPREGVICYISRKLKDSEARNDTTRTELLCLFWALEKLHYYLEGAAFEVYTNCTVLNFLFNMKTTNIHILRWQIAIQEYRGNMTIIYKEGKSHTNADGHWIMSKATQLMTLK
;
A
#
# COMPACT_ATOMS: atom_id res chain seq x y z
N MET A 1 25.43 1.81 -5.37
CA MET A 1 24.04 2.21 -5.04
C MET A 1 22.99 1.44 -5.82
N GLN A 2 23.05 1.41 -7.15
CA GLN A 2 22.07 0.68 -7.98
C GLN A 2 21.95 -0.82 -7.65
N SER A 3 23.08 -1.51 -7.36
CA SER A 3 23.07 -2.91 -6.92
C SER A 3 22.33 -3.11 -5.58
N PHE A 4 22.53 -2.21 -4.61
CA PHE A 4 21.79 -2.24 -3.33
C PHE A 4 20.29 -2.01 -3.54
N LEU A 5 19.90 -1.03 -4.36
CA LEU A 5 18.49 -0.81 -4.69
C LEU A 5 17.88 -1.99 -5.43
N GLY A 6 18.63 -2.65 -6.31
CA GLY A 6 18.22 -3.90 -6.95
C GLY A 6 17.92 -4.99 -5.92
N PHE A 7 18.84 -5.23 -4.98
CA PHE A 7 18.64 -6.19 -3.89
C PHE A 7 17.45 -5.82 -3.00
N ALA A 8 17.39 -4.57 -2.52
CA ALA A 8 16.30 -4.12 -1.66
C ALA A 8 14.94 -4.14 -2.38
N SER A 9 14.92 -3.90 -3.70
CA SER A 9 13.70 -3.97 -4.50
C SER A 9 13.13 -5.38 -4.60
N TYR A 10 13.96 -6.43 -4.51
CA TYR A 10 13.51 -7.82 -4.45
C TYR A 10 12.65 -8.06 -3.22
N TYR A 11 13.08 -7.53 -2.07
CA TYR A 11 12.37 -7.64 -0.79
C TYR A 11 11.37 -6.52 -0.53
N ARG A 12 11.03 -5.69 -1.53
CA ARG A 12 10.10 -4.56 -1.36
C ARG A 12 8.74 -4.95 -0.77
N LYS A 13 8.32 -6.21 -0.92
CA LYS A 13 7.05 -6.72 -0.34
C LYS A 13 7.08 -6.81 1.18
N HIS A 14 8.28 -6.88 1.76
CA HIS A 14 8.54 -6.94 3.19
C HIS A 14 8.80 -5.55 3.78
N ILE A 15 9.05 -4.54 2.95
CA ILE A 15 9.40 -3.19 3.40
C ILE A 15 8.20 -2.29 3.17
N LYS A 16 7.66 -1.77 4.28
CA LYS A 16 6.55 -0.83 4.23
C LYS A 16 6.98 0.48 3.55
N ASP A 17 6.13 1.02 2.68
CA ASP A 17 6.35 2.29 1.99
C ASP A 17 7.70 2.38 1.26
N PHE A 18 8.22 1.23 0.79
CA PHE A 18 9.53 1.13 0.14
C PHE A 18 9.74 2.18 -0.95
N SER A 19 8.71 2.41 -1.79
CA SER A 19 8.79 3.40 -2.86
C SER A 19 8.99 4.82 -2.33
N HIS A 20 8.36 5.18 -1.20
CA HIS A 20 8.53 6.50 -0.61
C HIS A 20 9.95 6.67 -0.04
N ILE A 21 10.42 5.70 0.74
CA ILE A 21 11.75 5.71 1.36
C ILE A 21 12.85 5.72 0.29
N ALA A 22 12.68 4.93 -0.77
CA ALA A 22 13.69 4.80 -1.81
C ALA A 22 13.72 5.98 -2.80
N ILE A 23 12.78 6.94 -2.77
CA ILE A 23 12.76 8.09 -3.71
C ILE A 23 14.06 8.88 -3.64
N SER A 24 14.56 9.17 -2.43
CA SER A 24 15.82 9.90 -2.21
C SER A 24 17.00 9.16 -2.86
N LEU A 25 17.02 7.83 -2.74
CA LEU A 25 18.06 6.96 -3.27
C LEU A 25 17.99 6.79 -4.79
N TYR A 26 16.77 6.72 -5.35
CA TYR A 26 16.57 6.67 -6.80
C TYR A 26 17.01 7.97 -7.47
N ARG A 27 16.81 9.13 -6.82
CA ARG A 27 17.30 10.42 -7.34
C ARG A 27 18.82 10.46 -7.48
N LEU A 28 19.55 9.83 -6.55
CA LEU A 28 21.02 9.71 -6.60
C LEU A 28 21.52 8.78 -7.71
N CYS A 29 20.64 7.98 -8.31
CA CYS A 29 20.99 7.05 -9.40
C CYS A 29 20.68 7.63 -10.80
N SER A 30 20.19 8.88 -10.88
CA SER A 30 19.91 9.57 -12.14
C SER A 30 21.20 10.04 -12.82
N LYS A 31 21.24 10.00 -14.17
CA LYS A 31 22.43 10.33 -14.97
C LYS A 31 22.89 11.79 -14.84
N ASP A 32 21.98 12.70 -14.52
CA ASP A 32 22.21 14.14 -14.50
C ASP A 32 22.45 14.71 -13.09
N VAL A 33 22.68 13.84 -12.09
CA VAL A 33 22.83 14.24 -10.68
C VAL A 33 24.21 13.84 -10.17
N LEU A 34 24.92 14.80 -9.55
CA LEU A 34 26.17 14.52 -8.84
C LEU A 34 25.89 13.56 -7.69
N PHE A 35 26.66 12.47 -7.61
CA PHE A 35 26.49 11.47 -6.58
C PHE A 35 26.97 12.02 -5.22
N GLU A 36 26.04 12.63 -4.48
CA GLU A 36 26.27 13.12 -3.12
C GLU A 36 25.18 12.59 -2.19
N ILE A 37 25.56 11.73 -1.24
CA ILE A 37 24.61 11.23 -0.23
C ILE A 37 24.32 12.36 0.76
N THR A 38 23.17 12.99 0.55
CA THR A 38 22.57 13.92 1.52
C THR A 38 22.18 13.19 2.81
N LYS A 39 21.94 13.95 3.87
CA LYS A 39 21.43 13.40 5.15
C LYS A 39 20.16 12.57 4.94
N GLU A 40 19.22 13.06 4.13
CA GLU A 40 17.98 12.36 3.78
C GLU A 40 18.25 11.03 3.05
N GLY A 41 19.22 11.01 2.14
CA GLY A 41 19.65 9.78 1.46
C GLY A 41 20.26 8.76 2.42
N ARG A 42 21.07 9.22 3.39
CA ARG A 42 21.68 8.35 4.42
C ARG A 42 20.61 7.75 5.33
N ASP A 43 19.67 8.57 5.80
CA ASP A 43 18.58 8.12 6.66
C ASP A 43 17.69 7.09 5.94
N SER A 44 17.41 7.32 4.66
CA SER A 44 16.66 6.38 3.81
C SER A 44 17.39 5.05 3.62
N TYR A 45 18.72 5.10 3.42
CA TYR A 45 19.55 3.91 3.28
C TYR A 45 19.57 3.06 4.56
N GLU A 46 19.79 3.69 5.71
CA GLU A 46 19.80 2.98 7.00
C GLU A 46 18.43 2.43 7.36
N ARG A 47 17.36 3.16 7.06
CA ARG A 47 15.99 2.66 7.27
C ARG A 47 15.70 1.41 6.47
N ILE A 48 16.04 1.37 5.17
CA ILE A 48 15.88 0.18 4.34
C ILE A 48 16.70 -0.99 4.89
N LYS A 49 17.92 -0.73 5.37
CA LYS A 49 18.79 -1.74 5.96
C LYS A 49 18.22 -2.30 7.27
N GLN A 50 17.66 -1.43 8.12
CA GLN A 50 16.96 -1.84 9.33
C GLN A 50 15.73 -2.69 9.01
N ASP A 51 14.89 -2.24 8.06
CA ASP A 51 13.69 -2.97 7.65
C ASP A 51 14.03 -4.34 7.01
N LEU A 52 15.15 -4.45 6.29
CA LEU A 52 15.64 -5.72 5.74
C LEU A 52 16.18 -6.67 6.80
N THR A 53 16.75 -6.14 7.89
CA THR A 53 17.36 -6.94 8.97
C THR A 53 16.37 -7.29 10.08
N HIS A 54 15.35 -6.46 10.27
CA HIS A 54 14.29 -6.62 11.26
C HIS A 54 12.95 -6.89 10.56
N ALA A 55 12.99 -7.70 9.51
CA ALA A 55 11.88 -7.94 8.59
C ALA A 55 10.56 -8.08 9.37
N PRO A 56 9.52 -7.28 9.05
CA PRO A 56 8.23 -7.43 9.70
C PRO A 56 7.77 -8.87 9.50
N VAL A 57 7.21 -9.45 10.57
CA VAL A 57 6.68 -10.83 10.56
C VAL A 57 5.53 -10.86 9.55
N LEU A 58 5.85 -11.18 8.30
CA LEU A 58 4.83 -11.45 7.30
C LEU A 58 4.21 -12.80 7.62
N ILE A 59 2.89 -12.84 7.60
CA ILE A 59 2.14 -14.08 7.77
C ILE A 59 1.94 -14.75 6.41
N LEU A 60 1.94 -16.08 6.41
CA LEU A 60 1.58 -16.86 5.23
C LEU A 60 0.08 -16.68 4.95
N PRO A 61 -0.33 -16.44 3.70
CA PRO A 61 -1.74 -16.29 3.36
C PRO A 61 -2.49 -17.61 3.53
N ASP A 62 -3.69 -17.52 4.08
CA ASP A 62 -4.66 -18.61 4.18
C ASP A 62 -5.84 -18.31 3.27
N PHE A 63 -6.00 -19.05 2.17
CA PHE A 63 -7.02 -18.74 1.17
C PHE A 63 -8.46 -19.06 1.61
N GLU A 64 -8.64 -19.74 2.75
CA GLU A 64 -9.96 -20.01 3.31
C GLU A 64 -10.51 -18.82 4.13
N LEU A 65 -9.63 -17.89 4.51
CA LEU A 65 -9.96 -16.73 5.34
C LEU A 65 -10.07 -15.44 4.52
N PRO A 66 -10.94 -14.50 4.90
CA PRO A 66 -11.09 -13.25 4.16
C PRO A 66 -9.85 -12.35 4.30
N PHE A 67 -9.48 -11.69 3.21
CA PHE A 67 -8.39 -10.73 3.19
C PHE A 67 -8.85 -9.32 3.57
N LYS A 68 -7.91 -8.49 4.00
CA LYS A 68 -8.10 -7.06 4.24
C LYS A 68 -7.12 -6.29 3.41
N LEU A 69 -7.63 -5.59 2.41
CA LEU A 69 -6.85 -4.72 1.56
C LEU A 69 -6.93 -3.29 2.08
N TYR A 70 -5.77 -2.76 2.39
CA TYR A 70 -5.58 -1.46 2.98
C TYR A 70 -4.94 -0.56 1.93
N ILE A 71 -5.67 0.42 1.38
CA ILE A 71 -5.16 1.30 0.32
C ILE A 71 -4.91 2.72 0.83
N TYR A 72 -3.88 3.35 0.28
CA TYR A 72 -3.54 4.73 0.58
C TYR A 72 -2.88 5.38 -0.64
N SER A 73 -3.43 6.52 -1.08
CA SER A 73 -2.74 7.37 -2.06
C SER A 73 -2.25 8.66 -1.40
N ALA A 74 -0.95 8.94 -1.59
CA ALA A 74 -0.38 10.22 -1.25
C ALA A 74 -0.50 11.11 -2.50
N CYS A 75 -1.42 12.08 -2.45
CA CYS A 75 -1.65 13.03 -3.54
C CYS A 75 -0.30 13.59 -4.03
N SER A 76 -0.01 13.44 -5.32
CA SER A 76 1.25 13.82 -6.02
C SER A 76 2.53 13.02 -5.70
N GLN A 77 2.55 12.07 -4.76
CA GLN A 77 3.78 11.37 -4.37
C GLN A 77 3.80 9.89 -4.81
N GLY A 78 2.74 9.13 -4.54
CA GLY A 78 2.78 7.67 -4.72
C GLY A 78 1.49 6.95 -4.35
N LEU A 79 1.44 5.69 -4.77
CA LEU A 79 0.38 4.74 -4.45
C LEU A 79 0.93 3.69 -3.48
N GLY A 80 0.17 3.36 -2.46
CA GLY A 80 0.51 2.32 -1.48
C GLY A 80 -0.69 1.43 -1.19
N ALA A 81 -0.43 0.14 -1.00
CA ALA A 81 -1.40 -0.77 -0.41
C ALA A 81 -0.71 -1.83 0.43
N ALA A 82 -1.44 -2.34 1.42
CA ALA A 82 -1.03 -3.44 2.28
C ALA A 82 -2.12 -4.51 2.24
N LEU A 83 -1.73 -5.76 2.03
CA LEU A 83 -2.62 -6.89 2.16
C LEU A 83 -2.42 -7.51 3.53
N HIS A 84 -3.50 -7.57 4.30
CA HIS A 84 -3.54 -8.11 5.64
C HIS A 84 -4.50 -9.28 5.70
N GLN A 85 -4.35 -10.10 6.74
CA GLN A 85 -5.31 -11.14 7.05
C GLN A 85 -5.38 -11.35 8.56
N ARG A 86 -6.57 -11.67 9.04
CA ARG A 86 -6.77 -12.04 10.44
C ARG A 86 -6.66 -13.55 10.57
N GLN A 87 -5.62 -14.02 11.24
CA GLN A 87 -5.33 -15.44 11.45
C GLN A 87 -5.13 -15.72 12.94
N ILE A 88 -5.28 -16.98 13.33
CA ILE A 88 -4.92 -17.42 14.68
C ILE A 88 -3.42 -17.73 14.66
N VAL A 89 -2.64 -16.93 15.39
CA VAL A 89 -1.20 -17.14 15.57
C VAL A 89 -0.97 -17.40 17.05
N ASP A 90 -0.39 -18.54 17.39
CA ASP A 90 -0.10 -18.94 18.77
C ASP A 90 -1.32 -18.84 19.72
N VAL A 91 -2.49 -19.32 19.25
CA VAL A 91 -3.78 -19.37 19.99
C VAL A 91 -4.56 -18.05 20.04
N GLU A 92 -4.00 -16.92 19.59
CA GLU A 92 -4.72 -15.64 19.54
C GLU A 92 -5.04 -15.17 18.11
N PRO A 93 -6.23 -14.61 17.85
CA PRO A 93 -6.56 -14.04 16.56
C PRO A 93 -5.84 -12.69 16.37
N ARG A 94 -4.79 -12.69 15.54
CA ARG A 94 -3.99 -11.51 15.21
C ARG A 94 -4.17 -11.13 13.75
N GLU A 95 -4.08 -9.83 13.47
CA GLU A 95 -4.08 -9.33 12.11
C GLU A 95 -2.63 -9.17 11.66
N GLY A 96 -2.20 -10.04 10.76
CA GLY A 96 -0.85 -10.01 10.20
C GLY A 96 -0.84 -9.40 8.81
N VAL A 97 0.32 -8.88 8.43
CA VAL A 97 0.54 -8.39 7.07
C VAL A 97 1.01 -9.56 6.21
N ILE A 98 0.42 -9.74 5.04
CA ILE A 98 0.87 -10.70 4.02
C ILE A 98 1.88 -10.05 3.09
N CYS A 99 1.58 -8.85 2.60
CA CYS A 99 2.53 -8.11 1.77
C CYS A 99 2.23 -6.62 1.71
N TYR A 100 3.28 -5.85 1.47
CA TYR A 100 3.19 -4.45 1.07
C TYR A 100 3.41 -4.31 -0.44
N ILE A 101 2.67 -3.40 -1.05
CA ILE A 101 2.93 -2.94 -2.41
C ILE A 101 2.96 -1.42 -2.41
N SER A 102 3.95 -0.84 -3.07
CA SER A 102 4.03 0.59 -3.30
C SER A 102 4.58 0.88 -4.68
N ARG A 103 4.18 2.00 -5.27
CA ARG A 103 4.85 2.57 -6.44
C ARG A 103 4.79 4.09 -6.45
N LYS A 104 5.74 4.70 -7.14
CA LYS A 104 5.69 6.13 -7.47
C LYS A 104 4.63 6.41 -8.55
N LEU A 105 3.95 7.54 -8.45
CA LEU A 105 3.06 8.02 -9.51
C LEU A 105 3.86 8.40 -10.77
N LYS A 106 3.28 8.16 -11.95
CA LYS A 106 3.79 8.70 -13.21
C LYS A 106 3.47 10.20 -13.32
N ASP A 107 4.22 10.94 -14.12
CA ASP A 107 4.00 12.40 -14.28
C ASP A 107 2.61 12.75 -14.83
N SER A 108 2.02 11.88 -15.65
CA SER A 108 0.63 12.02 -16.10
C SER A 108 -0.38 11.75 -14.98
N GLU A 109 -0.05 10.88 -14.04
CA GLU A 109 -0.92 10.49 -12.92
C GLU A 109 -0.84 11.49 -11.76
N ALA A 110 0.31 12.14 -11.58
CA ALA A 110 0.54 13.14 -10.53
C ALA A 110 -0.33 14.41 -10.68
N ARG A 111 -0.88 14.65 -11.89
CA ARG A 111 -1.78 15.78 -12.18
C ARG A 111 -3.27 15.44 -11.96
N ASN A 112 -3.59 14.23 -11.54
CA ASN A 112 -4.96 13.82 -11.30
C ASN A 112 -5.50 14.37 -9.98
N ASP A 113 -6.81 14.59 -9.93
CA ASP A 113 -7.51 14.91 -8.70
C ASP A 113 -7.38 13.77 -7.66
N THR A 114 -7.53 14.11 -6.38
CA THR A 114 -7.43 13.16 -5.27
C THR A 114 -8.35 11.95 -5.46
N THR A 115 -9.61 12.17 -5.84
CA THR A 115 -10.58 11.08 -6.09
C THR A 115 -10.13 10.12 -7.19
N ARG A 116 -9.57 10.67 -8.28
CA ARG A 116 -9.09 9.87 -9.40
C ARG A 116 -7.82 9.11 -9.02
N THR A 117 -6.97 9.70 -8.19
CA THR A 117 -5.75 9.06 -7.67
C THR A 117 -6.06 7.92 -6.71
N GLU A 118 -7.05 8.10 -5.83
CA GLU A 118 -7.56 7.04 -4.94
C GLU A 118 -8.17 5.88 -5.72
N LEU A 119 -8.99 6.16 -6.73
CA LEU A 119 -9.54 5.11 -7.60
C LEU A 119 -8.43 4.38 -8.39
N LEU A 120 -7.44 5.12 -8.89
CA LEU A 120 -6.27 4.54 -9.52
C LEU A 120 -5.51 3.64 -8.54
N CYS A 121 -5.39 4.05 -7.26
CA CYS A 121 -4.76 3.26 -6.22
C CYS A 121 -5.47 1.92 -6.03
N LEU A 122 -6.80 1.94 -5.92
CA LEU A 122 -7.62 0.73 -5.81
C LEU A 122 -7.45 -0.18 -7.02
N PHE A 123 -7.63 0.37 -8.23
CA PHE A 123 -7.48 -0.38 -9.48
C PHE A 123 -6.10 -1.05 -9.58
N TRP A 124 -5.04 -0.29 -9.31
CA TRP A 124 -3.67 -0.80 -9.34
C TRP A 124 -3.42 -1.87 -8.27
N ALA A 125 -3.94 -1.69 -7.05
CA ALA A 125 -3.78 -2.65 -5.97
C ALA A 125 -4.46 -3.99 -6.30
N LEU A 126 -5.68 -3.94 -6.85
CA LEU A 126 -6.41 -5.12 -7.31
C LEU A 126 -5.67 -5.84 -8.44
N GLU A 127 -5.19 -5.10 -9.46
CA GLU A 127 -4.40 -5.69 -10.55
C GLU A 127 -3.11 -6.36 -10.05
N LYS A 128 -2.44 -5.74 -9.06
CA LYS A 128 -1.19 -6.29 -8.51
C LYS A 128 -1.40 -7.43 -7.51
N LEU A 129 -2.55 -7.55 -6.88
CA LEU A 129 -2.86 -8.57 -5.90
C LEU A 129 -3.91 -9.57 -6.40
N HIS A 130 -4.18 -9.57 -7.71
CA HIS A 130 -5.16 -10.45 -8.35
C HIS A 130 -5.01 -11.91 -7.92
N TYR A 131 -3.78 -12.42 -7.90
CA TYR A 131 -3.46 -13.80 -7.48
C TYR A 131 -3.81 -14.14 -6.02
N TYR A 132 -4.05 -13.15 -5.16
CA TYR A 132 -4.57 -13.37 -3.80
C TYR A 132 -6.07 -13.12 -3.69
N LEU A 133 -6.59 -12.18 -4.47
CA LEU A 133 -7.95 -11.65 -4.31
C LEU A 133 -8.97 -12.33 -5.23
N GLU A 134 -8.52 -12.98 -6.29
CA GLU A 134 -9.37 -13.74 -7.20
C GLU A 134 -10.06 -14.88 -6.43
N GLY A 135 -11.39 -14.93 -6.47
CA GLY A 135 -12.20 -15.93 -5.78
C GLY A 135 -12.31 -15.77 -4.26
N ALA A 136 -11.43 -15.01 -3.61
CA ALA A 136 -11.44 -14.77 -2.17
C ALA A 136 -12.41 -13.65 -1.76
N ALA A 137 -12.96 -13.73 -0.55
CA ALA A 137 -13.69 -12.62 0.07
C ALA A 137 -12.72 -11.61 0.69
N PHE A 138 -12.93 -10.31 0.48
CA PHE A 138 -12.05 -9.30 1.05
C PHE A 138 -12.70 -7.95 1.32
N GLU A 139 -12.11 -7.23 2.27
CA GLU A 139 -12.52 -5.89 2.67
C GLU A 139 -11.49 -4.87 2.20
N VAL A 140 -11.92 -3.83 1.48
CA VAL A 140 -11.08 -2.71 1.07
C VAL A 140 -11.31 -1.55 2.03
N TYR A 141 -10.25 -1.11 2.68
CA TYR A 141 -10.28 0.03 3.58
C TYR A 141 -9.61 1.23 2.93
N THR A 142 -10.33 2.35 2.89
CA THR A 142 -9.88 3.59 2.27
C THR A 142 -10.29 4.81 3.10
N ASN A 143 -9.51 5.88 2.97
CA ASN A 143 -9.80 7.21 3.51
C ASN A 143 -10.63 8.08 2.53
N CYS A 144 -11.11 7.52 1.41
CA CYS A 144 -11.90 8.23 0.41
C CYS A 144 -13.36 7.80 0.46
N THR A 145 -14.25 8.72 0.83
CA THR A 145 -15.71 8.47 0.88
C THR A 145 -16.30 8.17 -0.49
N VAL A 146 -15.71 8.72 -1.57
CA VAL A 146 -16.23 8.57 -2.94
C VAL A 146 -16.17 7.11 -3.41
N LEU A 147 -15.19 6.33 -2.93
CA LEU A 147 -15.04 4.92 -3.31
C LEU A 147 -16.19 4.04 -2.78
N ASN A 148 -16.87 4.42 -1.70
CA ASN A 148 -18.07 3.71 -1.26
C ASN A 148 -19.20 3.79 -2.30
N PHE A 149 -19.24 4.87 -3.07
CA PHE A 149 -20.24 5.10 -4.12
C PHE A 149 -19.73 4.72 -5.51
N LEU A 150 -18.58 4.04 -5.60
CA LEU A 150 -17.90 3.75 -6.87
C LEU A 150 -18.81 3.13 -7.92
N PHE A 151 -19.66 2.17 -7.54
CA PHE A 151 -20.55 1.48 -8.49
C PHE A 151 -21.82 2.26 -8.84
N ASN A 152 -22.18 3.27 -8.04
CA ASN A 152 -23.36 4.10 -8.26
C ASN A 152 -23.02 5.42 -8.96
N MET A 153 -21.73 5.78 -8.98
CA MET A 153 -21.27 7.04 -9.57
C MET A 153 -21.28 6.98 -11.10
N LYS A 154 -22.06 7.87 -11.71
CA LYS A 154 -22.01 8.11 -13.16
C LYS A 154 -20.84 9.04 -13.46
N THR A 155 -19.98 8.66 -14.40
CA THR A 155 -18.86 9.49 -14.85
C THR A 155 -18.88 9.66 -16.35
N THR A 156 -18.51 10.85 -16.83
CA THR A 156 -18.26 11.12 -18.25
C THR A 156 -16.80 10.83 -18.63
N ASN A 157 -15.93 10.57 -17.64
CA ASN A 157 -14.51 10.33 -17.87
C ASN A 157 -14.25 8.86 -18.25
N ILE A 158 -13.76 8.65 -19.47
CA ILE A 158 -13.46 7.32 -20.02
C ILE A 158 -12.46 6.53 -19.17
N HIS A 159 -11.49 7.19 -18.52
CA HIS A 159 -10.51 6.49 -17.69
C HIS A 159 -11.13 5.93 -16.41
N ILE A 160 -11.98 6.73 -15.74
CA ILE A 160 -12.70 6.30 -14.53
C ILE A 160 -13.66 5.16 -14.89
N LEU A 161 -14.35 5.28 -16.02
CA LEU A 161 -15.25 4.23 -16.51
C LEU A 161 -14.53 2.90 -16.75
N ARG A 162 -13.35 2.93 -17.40
CA ARG A 162 -12.53 1.74 -17.63
C ARG A 162 -12.12 1.05 -16.32
N TRP A 163 -11.70 1.83 -15.32
CA TRP A 163 -11.33 1.28 -14.02
C TRP A 163 -12.56 0.74 -13.27
N GLN A 164 -13.70 1.44 -13.33
CA GLN A 164 -14.95 0.95 -12.75
C GLN A 164 -15.34 -0.42 -13.33
N ILE A 165 -15.28 -0.59 -14.65
CA ILE A 165 -15.60 -1.86 -15.32
C ILE A 165 -14.67 -2.98 -14.85
N ALA A 166 -13.36 -2.72 -14.77
CA ALA A 166 -12.41 -3.72 -14.30
C ALA A 166 -12.64 -4.12 -12.82
N ILE A 167 -13.04 -3.17 -11.98
CA ILE A 167 -13.30 -3.42 -10.55
C ILE A 167 -14.62 -4.20 -10.35
N GLN A 168 -15.55 -4.19 -11.32
CA GLN A 168 -16.82 -4.91 -11.21
C GLN A 168 -16.65 -6.42 -11.05
N GLU A 169 -15.57 -7.00 -11.56
CA GLU A 169 -15.24 -8.42 -11.39
C GLU A 169 -15.19 -8.82 -9.90
N TYR A 170 -14.70 -7.93 -9.04
CA TYR A 170 -14.56 -8.18 -7.60
C TYR A 170 -15.80 -7.81 -6.79
N ARG A 171 -16.84 -7.22 -7.42
CA ARG A 171 -17.98 -6.63 -6.71
C ARG A 171 -18.72 -7.64 -5.81
N GLY A 172 -18.79 -8.91 -6.19
CA GLY A 172 -19.46 -9.95 -5.40
C GLY A 172 -18.75 -10.30 -4.10
N ASN A 173 -17.41 -10.17 -4.08
CA ASN A 173 -16.56 -10.64 -2.99
C ASN A 173 -15.86 -9.50 -2.24
N MET A 174 -15.96 -8.26 -2.75
CA MET A 174 -15.31 -7.07 -2.23
C MET A 174 -16.30 -6.18 -1.47
N THR A 175 -15.97 -5.86 -0.22
CA THR A 175 -16.67 -4.83 0.56
C THR A 175 -15.78 -3.61 0.76
N ILE A 176 -16.23 -2.43 0.31
CA ILE A 176 -15.50 -1.18 0.51
C ILE A 176 -15.95 -0.53 1.83
N ILE A 177 -14.99 -0.25 2.70
CA ILE A 177 -15.18 0.34 4.02
C ILE A 177 -14.43 1.67 4.06
N TYR A 178 -15.18 2.77 4.18
CA TYR A 178 -14.61 4.06 4.50
C TYR A 178 -14.20 4.11 5.97
N LYS A 179 -12.98 4.55 6.23
CA LYS A 179 -12.49 4.82 7.58
C LYS A 179 -12.05 6.27 7.66
N GLU A 180 -12.77 7.07 8.45
CA GLU A 180 -12.50 8.50 8.56
C GLU A 180 -11.12 8.75 9.15
N GLY A 181 -10.50 9.78 8.60
CA GLY A 181 -9.20 10.21 8.97
C GLY A 181 -9.01 10.66 10.42
N LYS A 182 -9.97 11.33 11.05
CA LYS A 182 -9.78 12.19 12.24
C LYS A 182 -9.24 11.56 13.54
N SER A 183 -8.79 10.31 13.52
CA SER A 183 -7.65 9.82 14.32
C SER A 183 -6.28 10.25 13.71
N HIS A 184 -6.20 11.48 13.18
CA HIS A 184 -5.12 12.02 12.33
C HIS A 184 -4.22 13.00 13.10
N THR A 185 -3.50 12.52 14.12
CA THR A 185 -2.20 13.13 14.52
C THR A 185 -1.03 12.26 14.06
N ASN A 186 -1.32 11.22 13.30
CA ASN A 186 -0.39 10.18 12.88
C ASN A 186 -0.51 9.90 11.37
N ALA A 187 -0.75 10.95 10.58
CA ALA A 187 -0.71 10.92 9.12
C ALA A 187 0.73 10.87 8.55
N ASP A 188 1.64 10.27 9.31
CA ASP A 188 2.92 9.72 8.89
C ASP A 188 2.83 8.21 9.09
N GLY A 189 2.53 7.44 8.04
CA GLY A 189 2.75 5.98 8.02
C GLY A 189 2.30 5.17 9.24
N HIS A 190 1.34 5.59 10.06
CA HIS A 190 1.06 4.93 11.34
C HIS A 190 -0.16 4.01 11.30
N TRP A 191 -0.93 4.02 10.22
CA TRP A 191 -2.18 3.25 10.21
C TRP A 191 -1.98 1.72 10.20
N ILE A 192 -0.77 1.24 9.85
CA ILE A 192 -0.38 -0.18 10.02
C ILE A 192 0.14 -0.45 11.45
N MET A 193 0.47 0.59 12.23
CA MET A 193 1.08 0.44 13.56
C MET A 193 0.06 0.27 14.69
N SER A 194 -1.20 0.71 14.55
CA SER A 194 -2.14 0.70 15.68
C SER A 194 -2.59 -0.70 16.12
N LYS A 195 -2.48 -1.74 15.28
CA LYS A 195 -2.90 -3.10 15.66
C LYS A 195 -1.75 -4.03 16.05
N ALA A 196 -0.53 -3.74 15.58
CA ALA A 196 0.67 -4.46 15.99
C ALA A 196 1.23 -3.94 17.34
N THR A 197 1.08 -2.64 17.62
CA THR A 197 1.60 -2.03 18.87
C THR A 197 0.74 -2.37 20.09
N GLN A 198 -0.57 -2.65 19.93
CA GLN A 198 -1.44 -3.06 21.04
C GLN A 198 -1.27 -4.53 21.47
N LEU A 199 -0.59 -5.37 20.69
CA LEU A 199 -0.36 -6.78 21.02
C LEU A 199 1.03 -7.05 21.63
N MET A 200 1.90 -6.04 21.76
CA MET A 200 3.24 -6.17 22.36
C MET A 200 3.41 -5.51 23.74
N THR A 201 2.35 -4.91 24.31
CA THR A 201 2.38 -4.33 25.67
C THR A 201 1.40 -5.03 26.62
N LEU A 202 1.41 -6.36 26.63
CA LEU A 202 0.91 -7.17 27.74
C LEU A 202 1.95 -8.26 28.08
N LYS A 203 3.03 -7.82 28.74
CA LYS A 203 3.65 -8.44 29.90
C LYS A 203 4.62 -7.44 30.53
#